data_AF-A0A9D7Q171-F1
#
_entry.id   AF-A0A9D7Q171-F1
#
_cell.length_a   1.000
_cell.length_b   1.000
_cell.length_c   1.000
_cell.angle_alpha   90.00
_cell.angle_beta   90.00
_cell.angle_gamma   90.00
#
_symmetry.space_group_name_H-M   'P 1'
#
loop_
_entity.id
_entity.type
_entity.pdbx_description
1 polymer ?
#
loop_
_entity_poly.entity_id
_entity_poly.type
_entity_poly.pdbx_seq_one_letter_code
_entity_poly.pdbx_strand_id
1 'polypeptide(L)' 'MPDYDFMNLSPYEFEIISRDLLSKYFNIRIESFAPGRDGGVDLRYYYSKKKQLFVQCKRLKDFSSLKSNLKKS' A
#
# COMPACT_ATOMS: atom_id res chain seq x y z
N MET A 1 -7.86 -23.56 15.05
CA MET A 1 -8.15 -22.26 14.40
C MET A 1 -7.63 -22.39 12.98
N PRO A 2 -8.40 -22.07 11.93
CA PRO A 2 -7.85 -22.08 10.59
C PRO A 2 -6.68 -21.08 10.55
N ASP A 3 -5.55 -21.54 10.04
CA ASP A 3 -4.35 -20.73 9.82
C ASP A 3 -4.74 -19.60 8.86
N TYR A 4 -4.92 -18.39 9.39
CA TYR A 4 -5.39 -17.25 8.62
C TYR A 4 -4.22 -16.69 7.81
N ASP A 5 -4.02 -17.23 6.61
CA ASP A 5 -2.95 -16.78 5.74
C ASP A 5 -3.38 -15.54 4.94
N PHE A 6 -2.82 -14.38 5.30
CA PHE A 6 -3.00 -13.13 4.58
C PHE A 6 -2.41 -13.17 3.15
N MET A 7 -1.71 -14.25 2.78
CA MET A 7 -1.28 -14.50 1.41
C MET A 7 -2.43 -14.87 0.45
N ASN A 8 -3.63 -15.14 0.96
CA ASN A 8 -4.82 -15.35 0.12
C ASN A 8 -5.39 -14.06 -0.48
N LEU A 9 -4.98 -12.88 -0.01
CA LEU A 9 -5.42 -11.61 -0.57
C LEU A 9 -4.79 -11.40 -1.95
N SER A 10 -5.61 -11.03 -2.94
CA SER A 10 -5.07 -10.54 -4.20
C SER A 10 -4.24 -9.25 -3.97
N PRO A 11 -3.26 -8.92 -4.84
CA PRO A 11 -2.52 -7.66 -4.73
C PRO A 11 -3.43 -6.44 -4.60
N TYR A 12 -4.52 -6.42 -5.35
CA TYR A 12 -5.52 -5.36 -5.32
C TYR A 12 -6.29 -5.29 -3.99
N GLU A 13 -6.71 -6.43 -3.43
CA GLU A 13 -7.36 -6.45 -2.11
C GLU A 13 -6.41 -5.97 -1.01
N PHE A 14 -5.12 -6.33 -1.11
CA PHE A 14 -4.10 -5.84 -0.19
C PHE A 14 -3.92 -4.31 -0.28
N GLU A 15 -3.96 -3.75 -1.49
CA GLU A 15 -3.93 -2.29 -1.71
C GLU A 15 -5.17 -1.60 -1.11
N ILE A 16 -6.36 -2.16 -1.30
CA ILE A 16 -7.60 -1.62 -0.71
C ILE A 16 -7.54 -1.64 0.82
N ILE A 17 -7.11 -2.76 1.41
CA ILE A 17 -6.99 -2.88 2.87
C ILE A 17 -5.96 -1.87 3.40
N SER A 18 -4.81 -1.75 2.71
CA SER A 18 -3.78 -0.78 3.07
C SER A 18 -4.29 0.66 2.98
N ARG A 19 -5.07 0.98 1.94
CA ARG A 19 -5.73 2.29 1.79
C ARG A 19 -6.64 2.58 2.98
N ASP A 20 -7.55 1.67 3.30
CA ASP A 20 -8.55 1.89 4.36
C ASP A 20 -7.89 1.98 5.73
N LEU A 21 -6.88 1.16 5.99
CA LEU A 21 -6.09 1.19 7.22
C LEU A 21 -5.36 2.53 7.39
N LEU A 22 -4.63 2.96 6.37
CA LEU A 22 -3.88 4.21 6.39
C LEU A 22 -4.82 5.42 6.43
N SER A 23 -5.97 5.35 5.74
CA SER A 23 -7.01 6.37 5.79
C SER A 23 -7.55 6.56 7.20
N LYS A 24 -7.83 5.48 7.92
CA LYS A 24 -8.25 5.54 9.32
C LYS A 24 -7.13 6.02 10.24
N TYR A 25 -5.91 5.51 10.06
CA TYR A 25 -4.77 5.84 10.90
C TYR A 25 -4.39 7.33 10.83
N PHE A 26 -4.34 7.88 9.61
CA PHE A 26 -4.01 9.28 9.39
C PHE A 26 -5.24 10.21 9.40
N ASN A 27 -6.45 9.66 9.52
CA ASN A 27 -7.72 10.38 9.44
C ASN A 27 -7.84 11.24 8.16
N ILE A 28 -7.43 10.67 7.02
CA ILE A 28 -7.43 11.30 5.69
C ILE A 28 -8.05 10.39 4.65
N ARG A 29 -8.58 10.96 3.57
CA ARG A 29 -9.16 10.18 2.47
C ARG A 29 -8.10 9.90 1.41
N ILE A 30 -7.49 8.72 1.48
CA ILE A 30 -6.47 8.26 0.54
C ILE A 30 -7.18 7.71 -0.70
N GLU A 31 -6.68 8.05 -1.88
CA GLU A 31 -7.21 7.59 -3.16
C GLU A 31 -6.29 6.51 -3.74
N SER A 32 -6.86 5.45 -4.31
CA SER A 32 -6.13 4.45 -5.09
C SER A 32 -5.84 4.99 -6.48
N PHE A 33 -4.67 4.69 -7.04
CA PHE A 33 -4.40 4.98 -8.44
C PHE A 33 -5.23 4.06 -9.36
N ALA A 34 -5.59 4.53 -10.55
CA ALA A 34 -6.31 3.71 -11.52
C ALA A 34 -5.37 2.62 -12.06
N PRO A 35 -5.82 1.37 -12.29
CA PRO A 35 -4.95 0.30 -12.77
C PRO A 35 -4.33 0.67 -14.13
N GLY A 36 -3.04 1.01 -14.14
CA GLY A 36 -2.29 1.41 -15.31
C GLY A 36 -0.80 1.14 -15.17
N ARG A 37 0.00 1.60 -16.15
CA ARG A 37 1.47 1.55 -16.09
C ARG A 37 1.97 2.62 -15.11
N ASP A 38 1.57 2.50 -13.86
CA ASP A 38 1.93 3.41 -12.81
C ASP A 38 3.30 3.00 -12.32
N GLY A 39 4.23 3.95 -12.26
CA GLY A 39 5.64 3.72 -11.93
C GLY A 39 5.90 3.26 -10.49
N GLY A 40 5.06 2.38 -9.94
CA GLY A 40 5.16 1.78 -8.61
C GLY A 40 4.41 2.53 -7.52
N VAL A 41 3.41 3.35 -7.85
CA VAL A 41 2.61 4.09 -6.85
C VAL A 41 1.20 3.50 -6.81
N ASP A 42 0.81 2.97 -5.66
CA ASP A 42 -0.48 2.28 -5.51
C ASP A 42 -1.54 3.22 -4.94
N LEU A 43 -1.17 4.05 -3.96
CA LEU A 43 -2.08 5.02 -3.33
C LEU A 43 -1.49 6.42 -3.29
N ARG A 44 -2.36 7.43 -3.31
CA ARG A 44 -1.98 8.84 -3.19
C ARG A 44 -2.93 9.61 -2.28
N TYR A 45 -2.40 10.65 -1.66
CA TYR A 45 -3.20 11.63 -0.95
C TYR A 45 -2.66 13.04 -1.18
N TYR A 46 -3.57 13.97 -1.49
CA TYR A 46 -3.27 15.39 -1.63
C TYR A 46 -3.72 16.13 -0.38
N TYR A 47 -2.76 16.58 0.43
CA TYR A 47 -3.05 17.50 1.54
C TYR A 47 -3.18 18.95 1.03
N SER A 48 -2.41 19.31 0.01
CA SER A 48 -2.44 20.61 -0.68
C SER A 48 -1.68 20.50 -2.01
N LYS A 49 -1.78 21.49 -2.92
CA LYS A 49 -1.01 21.53 -4.19
C LYS A 49 0.50 21.30 -4.00
N LYS A 50 1.05 21.59 -2.81
CA LYS A 50 2.47 21.41 -2.47
C LYS A 50 2.78 20.22 -1.54
N LYS A 51 1.77 19.54 -0.99
CA LYS A 51 1.97 18.41 -0.05
C LYS A 51 1.21 17.19 -0.54
N GLN A 52 1.97 16.23 -1.04
CA GLN A 52 1.48 14.99 -1.60
C GLN A 52 2.09 13.83 -0.82
N LEU A 53 1.28 12.84 -0.49
CA LEU A 53 1.70 11.57 0.07
C LEU A 53 1.55 10.52 -1.02
N PHE A 54 2.63 9.81 -1.31
CA PHE A 54 2.63 8.65 -2.19
C PHE A 54 2.88 7.40 -1.35
N VAL A 55 2.09 6.36 -1.58
CA VAL A 55 2.18 5.11 -0.85
C VAL A 55 2.34 3.97 -1.84
N GLN A 56 3.34 3.13 -1.58
CA GLN A 56 3.58 1.88 -2.29
C GLN A 56 3.32 0.70 -1.34
N CYS A 57 2.44 -0.19 -1.74
CA CYS A 57 2.01 -1.38 -1.02
C CYS A 57 2.77 -2.60 -1.56
N LYS A 58 3.88 -2.98 -0.91
CA LYS A 58 4.60 -4.22 -1.26
C LYS A 58 4.16 -5.37 -0.37
N ARG A 59 3.40 -6.31 -0.94
CA ARG A 59 3.06 -7.57 -0.29
C ARG A 59 4.22 -8.55 -0.38
N LEU A 60 4.85 -8.87 0.75
CA LEU A 60 5.96 -9.80 0.85
C LEU A 60 5.68 -10.78 2.00
N LYS A 61 6.13 -12.03 1.82
CA LYS A 61 5.91 -13.11 2.79
C LYS A 61 6.60 -12.86 4.13
N ASP A 62 7.78 -12.25 4.10
CA ASP A 62 8.63 -12.06 5.27
C ASP A 62 9.14 -10.62 5.36
N PHE A 63 9.21 -10.10 6.58
CA PHE A 63 9.79 -8.79 6.86
C PHE A 63 11.25 -8.68 6.39
N SER A 64 12.00 -9.79 6.45
CA SER A 64 13.39 -9.84 5.94
C SER A 64 13.45 -9.51 4.45
N SER A 65 12.52 -10.05 3.66
CA SER A 65 12.37 -9.78 2.23
C SER A 65 11.95 -8.33 1.97
N LEU A 66 11.07 -7.77 2.81
CA LEU A 66 10.70 -6.35 2.74
C LEU A 66 11.89 -5.44 3.00
N LYS A 67 12.63 -5.69 4.09
CA LYS A 67 13.81 -4.92 4.48
C LYS A 67 14.91 -4.97 3.41
N SER A 68 15.13 -6.13 2.80
CA SER A 68 16.10 -6.25 1.70
C SER A 68 15.68 -5.49 0.45
N ASN A 69 14.38 -5.42 0.15
CA ASN A 69 13.87 -4.66 -0.99
C ASN A 69 13.98 -3.14 -0.75
N LEU A 70 13.66 -2.68 0.46
CA LEU A 70 13.78 -1.27 0.83
C LEU A 70 15.24 -0.77 0.80
N LYS A 71 16.20 -1.63 1.15
CA LYS A 71 17.64 -1.28 1.08
C LYS A 71 18.18 -1.15 -0.34
N LYS A 72 17.47 -1.66 -1.36
CA LYS A 72 17.89 -1.61 -2.77
C LYS A 72 17.28 -0.43 -3.52
N SER A 73 16.30 0.26 -2.93
CA SER A 73 15.62 1.44 -3.50
C SER A 73 16.33 2.73 -3.13
#